data_AF-A0A0F8MP09-F1
#
_entry.id   AF-A0A0F8MP09-F1
#
_cell.length_a   1.000
_cell.length_b   1.000
_cell.length_c   1.000
_cell.angle_alpha   90.00
_cell.angle_beta   90.00
_cell.angle_gamma   90.00
#
_symmetry.space_group_name_H-M   'P 1'
#
loop_
_entity.id
_entity.type
_entity.pdbx_description
1 polymer ?
#
loop_
_entity_poly.entity_id
_entity_poly.type
_entity_poly.pdbx_seq_one_letter_code
_entity_poly.pdbx_strand_id
1 'polypeptide(L)'
;MTDSARNFKPFFIFILLTAGLLILLAALPVTSSALTEVEVNPVNTPAGAVVLIVDGLSAPFIYPELTPHSLDGAVLEKARLENIPEISKNSAQILDFRAPQTFTEGGHSVLVTGNPDADSEFVSFKDANIFDILHAQGYLCIAVMEKGDSWSICAEQDAVLRDKNNSIKNIEIMLEQYEYSQDIRVPSGLLQVMRSRADMAPAYVSSKETRDRYNGYNRWGIETACDVVNYMAKNCPDQKYLLTVNVGAIDMSGHYRDNYGYIDCVESLDSELLPLYNLCKENSLAFILTADHGMAFSADGSKGGHQSEKYSVSDEAQMVPFIAHAQDIESGVIRGEFGQEDFAPTLLGILDIPDRPRFVKGEQILLTGHVNLKVELPKKGSVELRRNGQLISSSGNDDQFLFLGLDPDSYIVKAVLNSGNSPEEKEKEVYLRADSVLDFSNNEAKTDESEYSPAEAIEKTSSASILGGGSIFDRSSKHLIGYLLIGTMNLAGLFFIMKIMKKD
;
A
#
# COMPACT_ATOMS: atom_id res chain seq x y z
N MET A 1 33.12 19.60 -60.49
CA MET A 1 33.78 19.26 -59.21
C MET A 1 33.75 20.49 -58.31
N THR A 2 32.63 20.76 -57.67
CA THR A 2 32.45 21.79 -56.63
C THR A 2 31.24 21.37 -55.79
N ASP A 3 31.20 21.78 -54.51
CA ASP A 3 30.13 21.58 -53.53
C ASP A 3 30.19 20.38 -52.57
N SER A 4 31.34 20.17 -51.91
CA SER A 4 31.39 19.40 -50.65
C SER A 4 31.68 20.24 -49.40
N ALA A 5 31.92 21.56 -49.52
CA ALA A 5 32.42 22.38 -48.42
C ALA A 5 31.35 23.21 -47.68
N ARG A 6 30.07 23.19 -48.09
CA ARG A 6 29.04 24.10 -47.54
C ARG A 6 28.14 23.52 -46.44
N ASN A 7 28.14 22.20 -46.20
CA ASN A 7 27.25 21.56 -45.21
C ASN A 7 27.90 21.18 -43.87
N PHE A 8 29.21 21.40 -43.68
CA PHE A 8 29.90 21.00 -42.44
C PHE A 8 29.65 21.95 -41.25
N LYS A 9 29.47 23.25 -41.49
CA LYS A 9 29.24 24.24 -40.42
C LYS A 9 27.97 24.03 -39.60
N PRO A 10 26.77 23.80 -40.18
CA PRO A 10 25.56 23.63 -39.38
C PRO A 10 25.54 22.32 -38.57
N PHE A 11 26.18 21.26 -39.09
CA PHE A 11 26.27 19.97 -38.39
C PHE A 11 27.21 20.03 -37.19
N PHE A 12 28.35 20.72 -37.32
CA PHE A 12 29.30 20.90 -36.24
C PHE A 12 28.76 21.81 -35.11
N ILE A 13 27.99 22.85 -35.48
CA ILE A 13 27.29 23.72 -34.51
C ILE A 13 26.21 22.94 -33.77
N PHE A 14 25.48 22.05 -34.45
CA PHE A 14 24.48 21.18 -33.83
C PHE A 14 25.11 20.23 -32.80
N ILE A 15 26.23 19.59 -33.15
CA ILE A 15 26.98 18.71 -32.24
C ILE A 15 27.46 19.47 -31.00
N LEU A 16 28.01 20.68 -31.18
CA LEU A 16 28.45 21.53 -30.07
C LEU A 16 27.30 21.99 -29.18
N LEU A 17 26.13 22.29 -29.75
CA LEU A 17 24.92 22.63 -29.00
C LEU A 17 24.38 21.43 -28.21
N THR A 18 24.33 20.25 -28.81
CA THR A 18 23.90 19.02 -28.12
C THR A 18 24.88 18.61 -27.03
N ALA A 19 26.19 18.73 -27.28
CA ALA A 19 27.22 18.46 -26.27
C ALA A 19 27.16 19.50 -25.14
N GLY A 20 26.96 20.78 -25.46
CA GLY A 20 26.77 21.83 -24.47
C GLY A 20 25.53 21.61 -23.61
N LEU A 21 24.41 21.18 -24.21
CA LEU A 21 23.18 20.86 -23.49
C LEU A 21 23.34 19.62 -22.61
N LEU A 22 24.02 18.57 -23.09
CA LEU A 22 24.35 17.37 -22.29
C LEU A 22 25.26 17.70 -21.12
N ILE A 23 26.25 18.58 -21.30
CA ILE A 23 27.13 19.05 -20.21
C ILE A 23 26.33 19.91 -19.23
N LEU A 24 25.40 20.75 -19.70
CA LEU A 24 24.53 21.55 -18.84
C LEU A 24 23.58 20.67 -18.02
N LEU A 25 23.03 19.62 -18.62
CA LEU A 25 22.17 18.63 -17.97
C LEU A 25 22.95 17.75 -16.98
N ALA A 26 24.20 17.40 -17.29
CA ALA A 26 25.09 16.66 -16.39
C ALA A 26 25.66 17.53 -15.26
N ALA A 27 25.65 18.86 -15.42
CA ALA A 27 26.07 19.82 -14.40
C ALA A 27 24.91 20.29 -13.51
N LEU A 28 23.67 19.89 -13.81
CA LEU A 28 22.58 20.00 -12.84
C LEU A 28 22.90 19.00 -11.71
N PRO A 29 23.06 19.44 -10.46
CA PRO A 29 23.21 18.52 -9.36
C PRO A 29 21.94 17.67 -9.32
N VAL A 30 22.06 16.39 -9.63
CA VAL A 30 21.12 15.39 -9.16
C VAL A 30 21.32 15.41 -7.65
N THR A 31 20.46 16.13 -6.94
CA THR A 31 20.40 16.01 -5.49
C THR A 31 19.90 14.60 -5.22
N SER A 32 20.84 13.66 -5.11
CA SER A 32 20.61 12.45 -4.35
C SER A 32 20.38 12.95 -2.92
N SER A 33 19.10 13.11 -2.55
CA SER A 33 18.74 13.16 -1.15
C SER A 33 19.15 11.80 -0.61
N ALA A 34 20.12 11.80 0.29
CA ALA A 34 20.43 10.59 1.02
C ALA A 34 19.53 10.63 2.26
N LEU A 35 18.85 9.52 2.53
CA LEU A 35 18.15 9.36 3.79
C LEU A 35 19.20 8.93 4.80
N THR A 36 19.34 9.69 5.89
CA THR A 36 20.17 9.24 7.02
C THR A 36 19.28 8.48 8.00
N GLU A 37 19.47 7.16 8.07
CA GLU A 37 18.82 6.31 9.07
C GLU A 37 19.58 6.35 10.40
N VAL A 38 18.81 6.43 11.49
CA VAL A 38 19.31 6.57 12.86
C VAL A 38 18.54 5.61 13.76
N GLU A 39 19.13 4.45 14.02
CA GLU A 39 18.58 3.48 14.97
C GLU A 39 18.79 4.00 16.41
N VAL A 40 17.71 4.43 17.06
CA VAL A 40 17.74 4.92 18.45
C VAL A 40 17.66 3.76 19.41
N ASN A 41 16.74 2.83 19.16
CA ASN A 41 16.71 1.51 19.77
C ASN A 41 16.63 0.45 18.66
N PRO A 42 17.09 -0.79 18.93
CA PRO A 42 17.01 -1.87 17.95
C PRO A 42 15.57 -2.15 17.51
N VAL A 43 15.38 -2.27 16.19
CA VAL A 43 14.13 -2.70 15.54
C VAL A 43 14.41 -3.93 14.68
N ASN A 44 13.48 -4.86 14.62
CA ASN A 44 13.51 -6.05 13.77
C ASN A 44 12.53 -5.86 12.60
N THR A 45 12.83 -4.86 11.76
CA THR A 45 12.06 -4.56 10.55
C THR A 45 11.94 -5.80 9.66
N PRO A 46 10.73 -6.23 9.30
CA PRO A 46 10.54 -7.34 8.37
C PRO A 46 11.16 -7.05 7.00
N ALA A 47 11.69 -8.08 6.35
CA ALA A 47 12.25 -7.98 5.00
C ALA A 47 11.16 -7.71 3.93
N GLY A 48 9.89 -7.80 4.31
CA GLY A 48 8.74 -7.69 3.43
C GLY A 48 7.48 -8.13 4.16
N ALA A 49 6.38 -8.22 3.41
CA ALA A 49 5.12 -8.69 3.95
C ALA A 49 4.39 -9.62 2.97
N VAL A 50 3.67 -10.59 3.53
CA VAL A 50 2.64 -11.36 2.85
C VAL A 50 1.29 -10.97 3.45
N VAL A 51 0.42 -10.40 2.62
CA VAL A 51 -0.93 -10.01 3.01
C VAL A 51 -1.91 -10.98 2.34
N LEU A 52 -2.51 -11.86 3.13
CA LEU A 52 -3.57 -12.77 2.71
C LEU A 52 -4.93 -12.14 2.96
N ILE A 53 -5.59 -11.74 1.89
CA ILE A 53 -6.95 -11.20 1.86
C ILE A 53 -7.90 -12.34 1.46
N VAL A 54 -8.82 -12.69 2.34
CA VAL A 54 -9.79 -13.76 2.09
C VAL A 54 -11.14 -13.15 1.74
N ASP A 55 -11.57 -13.27 0.48
CA ASP A 55 -12.81 -12.66 -0.02
C ASP A 55 -14.03 -13.19 0.78
N GLY A 56 -14.75 -12.27 1.42
CA GLY A 56 -15.97 -12.56 2.18
C GLY A 56 -15.76 -13.24 3.54
N LEU A 57 -14.54 -13.30 4.09
CA LEU A 57 -14.29 -13.92 5.39
C LEU A 57 -14.71 -13.02 6.57
N SER A 58 -15.66 -13.53 7.35
CA SER A 58 -16.23 -12.88 8.53
C SER A 58 -15.53 -13.33 9.83
N ALA A 59 -15.08 -12.36 10.65
CA ALA A 59 -14.42 -12.61 11.94
C ALA A 59 -15.28 -13.43 12.93
N PRO A 60 -16.60 -13.17 13.09
CA PRO A 60 -17.49 -13.98 13.93
C PRO A 60 -17.43 -15.49 13.71
N PHE A 61 -17.11 -15.92 12.48
CA PHE A 61 -17.03 -17.34 12.13
C PHE A 61 -15.69 -18.01 12.47
N ILE A 62 -14.66 -17.23 12.84
CA ILE A 62 -13.32 -17.76 13.10
C ILE A 62 -12.75 -17.38 14.47
N TYR A 63 -13.17 -16.26 15.04
CA TYR A 63 -12.68 -15.82 16.35
C TYR A 63 -13.42 -16.51 17.48
N PRO A 64 -12.73 -17.11 18.47
CA PRO A 64 -13.37 -17.77 19.59
C PRO A 64 -14.19 -16.79 20.47
N GLU A 65 -13.83 -15.50 20.49
CA GLU A 65 -14.47 -14.45 21.28
C GLU A 65 -15.86 -14.04 20.77
N LEU A 66 -16.16 -14.31 19.51
CA LEU A 66 -17.36 -13.83 18.82
C LEU A 66 -18.36 -14.97 18.62
N THR A 67 -19.63 -14.66 18.32
CA THR A 67 -20.62 -15.67 17.94
C THR A 67 -21.32 -15.18 16.68
N PRO A 68 -21.36 -15.98 15.60
CA PRO A 68 -22.02 -15.55 14.37
C PRO A 68 -23.54 -15.67 14.53
N HIS A 69 -24.27 -14.66 14.07
CA HIS A 69 -25.72 -14.63 14.03
C HIS A 69 -26.21 -14.47 12.59
N SER A 70 -27.42 -14.94 12.35
CA SER A 70 -28.16 -14.57 11.13
C SER A 70 -29.03 -13.35 11.38
N LEU A 71 -29.53 -12.75 10.30
CA LEU A 71 -30.35 -11.52 10.38
C LEU A 71 -31.67 -11.72 11.15
N ASP A 72 -32.18 -12.95 11.26
CA ASP A 72 -33.35 -13.26 12.10
C ASP A 72 -33.00 -13.46 13.60
N GLY A 73 -31.72 -13.35 13.96
CA GLY A 73 -31.18 -13.49 15.31
C GLY A 73 -30.75 -14.91 15.68
N ALA A 74 -30.97 -15.92 14.82
CA ALA A 74 -30.54 -17.28 15.12
C ALA A 74 -29.00 -17.37 15.14
N VAL A 75 -28.47 -18.09 16.14
CA VAL A 75 -27.05 -18.43 16.24
C VAL A 75 -26.68 -19.38 15.11
N LEU A 76 -25.59 -19.10 14.42
CA LEU A 76 -25.05 -19.94 13.35
C LEU A 76 -23.93 -20.85 13.86
N GLU A 77 -23.68 -21.97 13.16
CA GLU A 77 -22.50 -22.80 13.44
C GLU A 77 -21.22 -22.01 13.13
N LYS A 78 -20.19 -22.21 13.96
CA LYS A 78 -18.86 -21.63 13.78
C LYS A 78 -17.94 -22.67 13.11
N ALA A 79 -16.99 -22.20 12.31
CA ALA A 79 -15.96 -23.07 11.76
C ALA A 79 -15.11 -23.71 12.86
N ARG A 80 -14.72 -24.98 12.64
CA ARG A 80 -13.82 -25.73 13.51
C ARG A 80 -12.41 -25.61 12.97
N LEU A 81 -11.61 -24.81 13.66
CA LEU A 81 -10.29 -24.40 13.21
C LEU A 81 -9.20 -25.04 14.06
N GLU A 82 -8.08 -25.38 13.42
CA GLU A 82 -6.87 -25.86 14.08
C GLU A 82 -5.72 -24.87 13.89
N ASN A 83 -5.54 -24.33 12.68
CA ASN A 83 -4.35 -23.55 12.32
C ASN A 83 -4.47 -22.06 12.64
N ILE A 84 -5.60 -21.40 12.35
CA ILE A 84 -5.84 -19.99 12.68
C ILE A 84 -5.67 -19.75 14.19
N PRO A 85 -6.26 -20.55 15.10
CA PRO A 85 -6.00 -20.41 16.53
C PRO A 85 -4.52 -20.58 16.93
N GLU A 86 -3.77 -21.45 16.23
CA GLU A 86 -2.34 -21.63 16.47
C GLU A 86 -1.52 -20.41 15.99
N ILE A 87 -1.87 -19.86 14.83
CA ILE A 87 -1.28 -18.62 14.31
C ILE A 87 -1.56 -17.46 15.27
N SER A 88 -2.80 -17.31 15.75
CA SER A 88 -3.20 -16.25 16.69
C SER A 88 -2.41 -16.26 18.00
N LYS A 89 -1.93 -17.41 18.48
CA LYS A 89 -1.13 -17.48 19.73
C LYS A 89 0.17 -16.67 19.67
N ASN A 90 0.71 -16.47 18.47
CA ASN A 90 1.97 -15.77 18.25
C ASN A 90 1.76 -14.48 17.43
N SER A 91 0.53 -13.99 17.34
CA SER A 91 0.15 -12.86 16.50
C SER A 91 -0.65 -11.83 17.30
N ALA A 92 -0.69 -10.59 16.83
CA ALA A 92 -1.71 -9.64 17.24
C ALA A 92 -3.02 -9.97 16.51
N GLN A 93 -4.13 -10.08 17.24
CA GLN A 93 -5.47 -10.29 16.69
C GLN A 93 -6.34 -9.10 17.09
N ILE A 94 -6.85 -8.35 16.11
CA ILE A 94 -7.79 -7.26 16.37
C ILE A 94 -9.19 -7.83 16.39
N LEU A 95 -9.90 -7.60 17.50
CA LEU A 95 -11.21 -8.21 17.74
C LEU A 95 -12.33 -7.55 16.94
N ASP A 96 -12.34 -6.21 16.85
CA ASP A 96 -13.35 -5.44 16.12
C ASP A 96 -12.66 -4.57 15.06
N PHE A 97 -12.50 -5.16 13.87
CA PHE A 97 -11.91 -4.53 12.69
C PHE A 97 -12.96 -4.57 11.57
N ARG A 98 -13.41 -3.40 11.10
CA ARG A 98 -14.62 -3.29 10.28
C ARG A 98 -14.36 -2.78 8.87
N ALA A 99 -14.96 -3.47 7.90
CA ALA A 99 -15.05 -3.02 6.52
C ALA A 99 -16.12 -1.94 6.36
N PRO A 100 -15.77 -0.70 5.98
CA PRO A 100 -16.74 0.37 5.74
C PRO A 100 -17.51 0.15 4.43
N GLN A 101 -16.93 -0.60 3.49
CA GLN A 101 -17.53 -0.97 2.22
C GLN A 101 -17.63 -2.50 2.13
N THR A 102 -18.86 -3.02 2.07
CA THR A 102 -19.11 -4.47 2.07
C THR A 102 -19.25 -5.06 0.67
N PHE A 103 -18.48 -4.56 -0.31
CA PHE A 103 -18.36 -5.15 -1.64
C PHE A 103 -16.89 -5.26 -2.03
N THR A 104 -16.54 -6.32 -2.76
CA THR A 104 -15.16 -6.76 -2.99
C THR A 104 -14.23 -5.63 -3.44
N GLU A 105 -14.58 -4.90 -4.50
CA GLU A 105 -13.75 -3.82 -5.06
C GLU A 105 -13.52 -2.68 -4.06
N GLY A 106 -14.56 -2.29 -3.31
CA GLY A 106 -14.49 -1.24 -2.31
C GLY A 106 -13.60 -1.66 -1.14
N GLY A 107 -13.79 -2.86 -0.60
CA GLY A 107 -12.97 -3.38 0.50
C GLY A 107 -11.47 -3.41 0.15
N HIS A 108 -11.12 -3.89 -1.04
CA HIS A 108 -9.72 -3.86 -1.50
C HIS A 108 -9.18 -2.44 -1.66
N SER A 109 -9.99 -1.51 -2.19
CA SER A 109 -9.60 -0.11 -2.37
C SER A 109 -9.35 0.58 -1.03
N VAL A 110 -10.20 0.32 -0.02
CA VAL A 110 -10.02 0.84 1.34
C VAL A 110 -8.72 0.30 1.95
N LEU A 111 -8.48 -1.02 1.86
CA LEU A 111 -7.28 -1.64 2.41
C LEU A 111 -6.00 -0.99 1.86
N VAL A 112 -5.89 -0.81 0.54
CA VAL A 112 -4.66 -0.32 -0.09
C VAL A 112 -4.47 1.19 -0.02
N THR A 113 -5.53 1.97 0.22
CA THR A 113 -5.45 3.44 0.29
C THR A 113 -5.52 3.97 1.72
N GLY A 114 -6.07 3.19 2.64
CA GLY A 114 -6.45 3.64 3.98
C GLY A 114 -7.50 4.74 3.98
N ASN A 115 -8.34 4.81 2.95
CA ASN A 115 -9.44 5.77 2.86
C ASN A 115 -10.78 5.01 2.78
N PRO A 116 -11.70 5.23 3.72
CA PRO A 116 -12.95 4.47 3.81
C PRO A 116 -13.90 4.71 2.63
N ASP A 117 -13.71 5.80 1.88
CA ASP A 117 -14.54 6.17 0.73
C ASP A 117 -13.89 5.80 -0.62
N ALA A 118 -12.76 5.08 -0.62
CA ALA A 118 -12.03 4.77 -1.85
C ALA A 118 -12.76 3.74 -2.72
N ASP A 119 -12.77 3.99 -4.03
CA ASP A 119 -13.15 3.04 -5.07
C ASP A 119 -11.92 2.67 -5.94
N SER A 120 -12.11 1.85 -6.97
CA SER A 120 -10.99 1.46 -7.84
C SER A 120 -10.37 2.63 -8.59
N GLU A 121 -11.13 3.66 -8.96
CA GLU A 121 -10.56 4.84 -9.63
C GLU A 121 -9.64 5.61 -8.68
N PHE A 122 -10.04 5.73 -7.41
CA PHE A 122 -9.27 6.38 -6.37
C PHE A 122 -7.87 5.78 -6.20
N VAL A 123 -7.73 4.45 -6.31
CA VAL A 123 -6.44 3.75 -6.20
C VAL A 123 -5.43 4.27 -7.23
N SER A 124 -5.88 4.66 -8.43
CA SER A 124 -5.02 5.13 -9.52
C SER A 124 -4.48 6.56 -9.35
N PHE A 125 -4.90 7.26 -8.28
CA PHE A 125 -4.40 8.60 -8.02
C PHE A 125 -2.96 8.53 -7.52
N LYS A 126 -2.17 9.51 -7.95
CA LYS A 126 -0.75 9.59 -7.60
C LYS A 126 -0.55 9.65 -6.07
N ASP A 127 0.31 8.77 -5.57
CA ASP A 127 0.70 8.63 -4.17
C ASP A 127 -0.51 8.30 -3.26
N ALA A 128 -1.56 7.67 -3.80
CA ALA A 128 -2.83 7.44 -3.10
C ALA A 128 -2.93 6.09 -2.41
N ASN A 129 -1.99 5.17 -2.66
CA ASN A 129 -2.04 3.80 -2.17
C ASN A 129 -0.70 3.35 -1.56
N ILE A 130 -0.70 2.21 -0.86
CA ILE A 130 0.49 1.64 -0.23
C ILE A 130 1.57 1.24 -1.23
N PHE A 131 1.21 0.85 -2.45
CA PHE A 131 2.16 0.39 -3.48
C PHE A 131 3.04 1.55 -3.93
N ASP A 132 2.48 2.74 -4.13
CA ASP A 132 3.24 3.98 -4.41
C ASP A 132 4.33 4.23 -3.36
N ILE A 133 3.95 4.11 -2.07
CA ILE A 133 4.87 4.31 -0.95
C ILE A 133 5.95 3.23 -0.96
N LEU A 134 5.57 1.97 -1.12
CA LEU A 134 6.48 0.83 -1.13
C LEU A 134 7.47 0.87 -2.31
N HIS A 135 7.02 1.26 -3.51
CA HIS A 135 7.88 1.48 -4.67
C HIS A 135 8.92 2.58 -4.40
N ALA A 136 8.51 3.68 -3.76
CA ALA A 136 9.44 4.74 -3.34
C ALA A 136 10.49 4.25 -2.33
N GLN A 137 10.14 3.23 -1.52
CA GLN A 137 11.03 2.57 -0.56
C GLN A 137 11.79 1.37 -1.16
N GLY A 138 11.69 1.15 -2.47
CA GLY A 138 12.42 0.10 -3.18
C GLY A 138 11.88 -1.31 -3.02
N TYR A 139 10.61 -1.47 -2.66
CA TYR A 139 9.94 -2.76 -2.62
C TYR A 139 9.50 -3.20 -4.01
N LEU A 140 9.46 -4.51 -4.21
CA LEU A 140 8.73 -5.15 -5.31
C LEU A 140 7.30 -5.49 -4.85
N CYS A 141 6.29 -5.05 -5.58
CA CYS A 141 4.89 -5.38 -5.31
C CYS A 141 4.46 -6.53 -6.22
N ILE A 142 4.09 -7.67 -5.61
CA ILE A 142 3.71 -8.90 -6.31
C ILE A 142 2.31 -9.29 -5.86
N ALA A 143 1.47 -9.78 -6.78
CA ALA A 143 0.14 -10.26 -6.42
C ALA A 143 -0.23 -11.64 -7.00
N VAL A 144 -1.01 -12.38 -6.23
CA VAL A 144 -1.70 -13.62 -6.61
C VAL A 144 -3.18 -13.44 -6.27
N MET A 145 -4.01 -13.28 -7.29
CA MET A 145 -5.38 -12.75 -7.12
C MET A 145 -6.42 -13.69 -7.74
N GLU A 146 -7.15 -14.39 -6.89
CA GLU A 146 -8.36 -15.11 -7.32
C GLU A 146 -9.54 -14.16 -7.54
N LYS A 147 -9.58 -13.05 -6.80
CA LYS A 147 -10.57 -11.96 -6.80
C LYS A 147 -9.87 -10.63 -6.49
N GLY A 148 -10.65 -9.54 -6.40
CA GLY A 148 -10.13 -8.21 -6.05
C GLY A 148 -9.23 -7.59 -7.11
N ASP A 149 -9.16 -8.18 -8.31
CA ASP A 149 -8.25 -7.85 -9.41
C ASP A 149 -8.74 -6.66 -10.24
N SER A 150 -9.23 -5.60 -9.57
CA SER A 150 -9.59 -4.37 -10.27
C SER A 150 -8.38 -3.84 -11.05
N TRP A 151 -8.64 -3.25 -12.22
CA TRP A 151 -7.57 -2.85 -13.13
C TRP A 151 -6.54 -1.93 -12.47
N SER A 152 -6.97 -1.07 -11.56
CA SER A 152 -6.11 -0.12 -10.85
C SER A 152 -5.21 -0.83 -9.85
N ILE A 153 -5.73 -1.75 -9.06
CA ILE A 153 -4.91 -2.57 -8.15
C ILE A 153 -3.91 -3.43 -8.92
N CYS A 154 -4.33 -4.05 -10.02
CA CYS A 154 -3.44 -4.85 -10.87
C CYS A 154 -2.34 -4.00 -11.51
N ALA A 155 -2.66 -2.77 -11.91
CA ALA A 155 -1.68 -1.85 -12.47
C ALA A 155 -0.56 -1.58 -11.47
N GLU A 156 -0.86 -1.40 -10.18
CA GLU A 156 0.12 -1.14 -9.11
C GLU A 156 1.07 -2.29 -8.77
N GLN A 157 0.92 -3.46 -9.40
CA GLN A 157 1.79 -4.61 -9.14
C GLN A 157 2.91 -4.68 -10.17
N ASP A 158 4.14 -4.95 -9.75
CA ASP A 158 5.24 -5.24 -10.67
C ASP A 158 5.01 -6.57 -11.42
N ALA A 159 4.41 -7.56 -10.73
CA ALA A 159 3.93 -8.79 -11.34
C ALA A 159 2.66 -9.31 -10.65
N VAL A 160 1.65 -9.66 -11.44
CA VAL A 160 0.37 -10.16 -10.93
C VAL A 160 -0.10 -11.40 -11.68
N LEU A 161 -0.51 -12.42 -10.91
CA LEU A 161 -1.34 -13.51 -11.40
C LEU A 161 -2.80 -13.21 -11.05
N ARG A 162 -3.71 -13.26 -12.03
CA ARG A 162 -5.14 -13.06 -11.78
C ARG A 162 -6.04 -14.02 -12.54
N ASP A 163 -7.15 -14.46 -11.94
CA ASP A 163 -8.17 -15.27 -12.64
C ASP A 163 -9.03 -14.40 -13.55
N LYS A 164 -8.70 -14.42 -14.84
CA LYS A 164 -9.40 -13.67 -15.89
C LYS A 164 -10.88 -14.04 -16.00
N ASN A 165 -11.24 -15.27 -15.68
CA ASN A 165 -12.62 -15.76 -15.83
C ASN A 165 -13.46 -15.54 -14.57
N ASN A 166 -12.82 -15.21 -13.45
CA ASN A 166 -13.47 -15.03 -12.16
C ASN A 166 -14.39 -16.24 -11.83
N SER A 167 -13.87 -17.46 -12.02
CA SER A 167 -14.69 -18.68 -12.06
C SER A 167 -13.97 -19.90 -11.51
N ILE A 168 -14.43 -20.36 -10.33
CA ILE A 168 -14.03 -21.64 -9.72
C ILE A 168 -14.22 -22.85 -10.66
N LYS A 169 -15.09 -22.78 -11.66
CA LYS A 169 -15.32 -23.91 -12.59
C LYS A 169 -14.38 -23.89 -13.80
N ASN A 170 -13.81 -22.75 -14.13
CA ASN A 170 -13.01 -22.55 -15.34
C ASN A 170 -11.95 -21.47 -15.08
N ILE A 171 -11.10 -21.71 -14.09
CA ILE A 171 -9.99 -20.84 -13.72
C ILE A 171 -9.05 -20.67 -14.93
N GLU A 172 -8.77 -19.42 -15.30
CA GLU A 172 -7.80 -19.08 -16.35
C GLU A 172 -6.90 -17.97 -15.81
N ILE A 173 -5.71 -18.35 -15.39
CA ILE A 173 -4.77 -17.42 -14.77
C ILE A 173 -3.98 -16.69 -15.84
N MET A 174 -4.03 -15.36 -15.78
CA MET A 174 -3.18 -14.48 -16.58
C MET A 174 -2.03 -13.95 -15.74
N LEU A 175 -0.83 -13.92 -16.31
CA LEU A 175 0.33 -13.23 -15.76
C LEU A 175 0.49 -11.88 -16.47
N GLU A 176 0.40 -10.79 -15.71
CA GLU A 176 0.67 -9.42 -16.16
C GLU A 176 1.90 -8.86 -15.42
N GLN A 177 2.56 -7.87 -16.03
CA GLN A 177 3.75 -7.21 -15.50
C GLN A 177 3.67 -5.71 -15.81
N TYR A 178 4.06 -4.90 -14.85
CA TYR A 178 4.14 -3.44 -14.98
C TYR A 178 5.50 -2.98 -14.43
N GLU A 179 6.15 -2.03 -15.10
CA GLU A 179 7.48 -1.54 -14.69
C GLU A 179 7.35 -0.14 -14.06
N TYR A 180 7.58 -0.05 -12.75
CA TYR A 180 7.52 1.21 -11.99
C TYR A 180 8.89 1.88 -11.82
N SER A 181 9.96 1.08 -11.79
CA SER A 181 11.34 1.55 -11.68
C SER A 181 12.23 0.89 -12.73
N GLN A 182 13.19 1.63 -13.27
CA GLN A 182 14.21 1.04 -14.14
C GLN A 182 15.27 0.27 -13.35
N ASP A 183 15.40 0.60 -12.05
CA ASP A 183 16.43 0.09 -11.15
C ASP A 183 15.99 -1.20 -10.45
N ILE A 184 14.68 -1.39 -10.26
CA ILE A 184 14.09 -2.59 -9.66
C ILE A 184 13.29 -3.30 -10.74
N ARG A 185 13.67 -4.53 -11.06
CA ARG A 185 13.02 -5.35 -12.09
C ARG A 185 12.56 -6.66 -11.50
N VAL A 186 11.39 -7.12 -11.94
CA VAL A 186 10.90 -8.45 -11.58
C VAL A 186 11.92 -9.51 -12.03
N PRO A 187 12.42 -10.36 -11.12
CA PRO A 187 13.36 -11.41 -11.48
C PRO A 187 12.77 -12.38 -12.51
N SER A 188 13.50 -12.68 -13.58
CA SER A 188 12.99 -13.56 -14.63
C SER A 188 12.65 -14.97 -14.15
N GLY A 189 13.32 -15.45 -13.10
CA GLY A 189 13.01 -16.75 -12.50
C GLY A 189 11.71 -16.71 -11.70
N LEU A 190 11.35 -15.58 -11.08
CA LEU A 190 10.06 -15.41 -10.41
C LEU A 190 8.93 -15.50 -11.45
N LEU A 191 9.09 -14.84 -12.60
CA LEU A 191 8.13 -14.92 -13.70
C LEU A 191 7.93 -16.35 -14.22
N GLN A 192 8.99 -17.18 -14.21
CA GLN A 192 8.89 -18.60 -14.57
C GLN A 192 8.10 -19.39 -13.53
N VAL A 193 8.34 -19.16 -12.23
CA VAL A 193 7.56 -19.75 -11.14
C VAL A 193 6.08 -19.39 -11.29
N MET A 194 5.78 -18.09 -11.43
CA MET A 194 4.41 -17.60 -11.58
C MET A 194 3.73 -18.18 -12.83
N ARG A 195 4.41 -18.21 -13.98
CA ARG A 195 3.86 -18.80 -15.20
C ARG A 195 3.60 -20.31 -15.05
N SER A 196 4.50 -21.04 -14.41
CA SER A 196 4.27 -22.46 -14.13
C SER A 196 3.06 -22.69 -13.23
N ARG A 197 2.85 -21.85 -12.21
CA ARG A 197 1.68 -21.91 -11.32
C ARG A 197 0.39 -21.53 -12.05
N ALA A 198 0.44 -20.58 -12.98
CA ALA A 198 -0.68 -20.24 -13.86
C ALA A 198 -1.10 -21.45 -14.73
N ASP A 199 -0.14 -22.14 -15.34
CA ASP A 199 -0.39 -23.30 -16.21
C ASP A 199 -1.02 -24.49 -15.45
N MET A 200 -0.69 -24.64 -14.15
CA MET A 200 -1.22 -25.72 -13.31
C MET A 200 -2.61 -25.43 -12.73
N ALA A 201 -3.05 -24.16 -12.72
CA ALA A 201 -4.26 -23.72 -12.05
C ALA A 201 -5.53 -24.53 -12.43
N PRO A 202 -5.79 -24.87 -13.71
CA PRO A 202 -6.97 -25.65 -14.09
C PRO A 202 -7.05 -27.05 -13.45
N ALA A 203 -5.92 -27.65 -13.08
CA ALA A 203 -5.89 -28.97 -12.47
C ALA A 203 -6.48 -28.95 -11.04
N TYR A 204 -6.33 -27.84 -10.31
CA TYR A 204 -6.81 -27.69 -8.93
C TYR A 204 -8.34 -27.75 -8.85
N VAL A 205 -9.04 -27.27 -9.88
CA VAL A 205 -10.51 -27.20 -9.92
C VAL A 205 -11.16 -28.32 -10.76
N SER A 206 -10.37 -29.32 -11.15
CA SER A 206 -10.83 -30.40 -12.05
C SER A 206 -11.77 -31.41 -11.38
N SER A 207 -11.85 -31.43 -10.04
CA SER A 207 -12.72 -32.35 -9.31
C SER A 207 -14.20 -32.12 -9.65
N LYS A 208 -14.95 -33.22 -9.73
CA LYS A 208 -16.41 -33.18 -9.87
C LYS A 208 -17.11 -32.87 -8.55
N GLU A 209 -16.47 -33.21 -7.43
CA GLU A 209 -16.96 -32.91 -6.10
C GLU A 209 -16.87 -31.42 -5.82
N THR A 210 -17.98 -30.82 -5.40
CA THR A 210 -18.08 -29.37 -5.21
C THR A 210 -17.11 -28.89 -4.13
N ARG A 211 -17.02 -29.61 -2.99
CA ARG A 211 -16.10 -29.26 -1.90
C ARG A 211 -14.66 -29.20 -2.37
N ASP A 212 -14.19 -30.27 -3.02
CA ASP A 212 -12.81 -30.36 -3.53
C ASP A 212 -12.49 -29.24 -4.52
N ARG A 213 -13.46 -28.85 -5.36
CA ARG A 213 -13.26 -27.77 -6.33
C ARG A 213 -13.05 -26.41 -5.67
N TYR A 214 -13.85 -26.09 -4.66
CA TYR A 214 -13.72 -24.83 -3.92
C TYR A 214 -12.43 -24.79 -3.10
N ASN A 215 -12.10 -25.91 -2.44
CA ASN A 215 -10.84 -26.04 -1.72
C ASN A 215 -9.65 -25.91 -2.69
N GLY A 216 -9.69 -26.61 -3.83
CA GLY A 216 -8.66 -26.55 -4.85
C GLY A 216 -8.41 -25.13 -5.37
N TYR A 217 -9.45 -24.32 -5.52
CA TYR A 217 -9.33 -22.92 -5.91
C TYR A 217 -8.44 -22.15 -4.91
N ASN A 218 -8.84 -22.05 -3.64
CA ASN A 218 -8.02 -21.39 -2.60
C ASN A 218 -6.63 -22.02 -2.45
N ARG A 219 -6.51 -23.36 -2.52
CA ARG A 219 -5.23 -24.06 -2.40
C ARG A 219 -4.25 -23.62 -3.49
N TRP A 220 -4.72 -23.36 -4.71
CA TRP A 220 -3.88 -22.82 -5.77
C TRP A 220 -3.28 -21.47 -5.35
N GLY A 221 -4.07 -20.54 -4.81
CA GLY A 221 -3.58 -19.26 -4.32
C GLY A 221 -2.52 -19.41 -3.22
N ILE A 222 -2.80 -20.23 -2.21
CA ILE A 222 -1.88 -20.46 -1.07
C ILE A 222 -0.58 -21.13 -1.49
N GLU A 223 -0.63 -22.20 -2.30
CA GLU A 223 0.60 -22.87 -2.76
C GLU A 223 1.42 -21.98 -3.71
N THR A 224 0.75 -21.16 -4.53
CA THR A 224 1.43 -20.19 -5.39
C THR A 224 2.17 -19.14 -4.55
N ALA A 225 1.53 -18.63 -3.48
CA ALA A 225 2.17 -17.72 -2.55
C ALA A 225 3.40 -18.35 -1.87
N CYS A 226 3.29 -19.61 -1.41
CA CYS A 226 4.43 -20.35 -0.86
C CYS A 226 5.61 -20.43 -1.84
N ASP A 227 5.34 -20.68 -3.12
CA ASP A 227 6.39 -20.76 -4.14
C ASP A 227 7.04 -19.41 -4.44
N VAL A 228 6.27 -18.31 -4.44
CA VAL A 228 6.80 -16.96 -4.57
C VAL A 228 7.73 -16.65 -3.40
N VAL A 229 7.29 -16.88 -2.17
CA VAL A 229 8.10 -16.64 -0.96
C VAL A 229 9.39 -17.46 -0.99
N ASN A 230 9.30 -18.76 -1.31
CA ASN A 230 10.47 -19.64 -1.45
C ASN A 230 11.44 -19.15 -2.52
N TYR A 231 10.92 -18.69 -3.66
CA TYR A 231 11.76 -18.15 -4.72
C TYR A 231 12.49 -16.89 -4.26
N MET A 232 11.77 -15.93 -3.67
CA MET A 232 12.32 -14.66 -3.21
C MET A 232 13.37 -14.89 -2.13
N ALA A 233 13.07 -15.67 -1.10
CA ALA A 233 14.01 -16.01 -0.04
C ALA A 233 15.32 -16.62 -0.55
N LYS A 234 15.24 -17.52 -1.53
CA LYS A 234 16.40 -18.26 -2.03
C LYS A 234 17.22 -17.47 -3.05
N ASN A 235 16.58 -16.69 -3.91
CA ASN A 235 17.21 -16.11 -5.10
C ASN A 235 17.34 -14.59 -5.03
N CYS A 236 16.56 -13.93 -4.18
CA CYS A 236 16.52 -12.48 -4.01
C CYS A 236 16.44 -12.07 -2.52
N PRO A 237 17.32 -12.58 -1.65
CA PRO A 237 17.21 -12.40 -0.19
C PRO A 237 17.28 -10.95 0.28
N ASP A 238 17.93 -10.06 -0.49
CA ASP A 238 18.06 -8.64 -0.16
C ASP A 238 16.94 -7.78 -0.77
N GLN A 239 16.09 -8.35 -1.63
CA GLN A 239 15.01 -7.62 -2.28
C GLN A 239 13.79 -7.59 -1.36
N LYS A 240 13.45 -6.39 -0.88
CA LYS A 240 12.20 -6.16 -0.14
C LYS A 240 10.99 -6.35 -1.05
N TYR A 241 9.91 -6.92 -0.53
CA TYR A 241 8.70 -7.11 -1.33
C TYR A 241 7.42 -7.14 -0.48
N LEU A 242 6.32 -6.75 -1.12
CA LEU A 242 4.96 -7.02 -0.67
C LEU A 242 4.36 -8.09 -1.58
N LEU A 243 3.89 -9.18 -1.00
CA LEU A 243 3.09 -10.19 -1.69
C LEU A 243 1.63 -10.10 -1.24
N THR A 244 0.77 -9.56 -2.10
CA THR A 244 -0.68 -9.57 -1.90
C THR A 244 -1.26 -10.87 -2.44
N VAL A 245 -1.93 -11.63 -1.57
CA VAL A 245 -2.61 -12.88 -1.93
C VAL A 245 -4.09 -12.68 -1.68
N ASN A 246 -4.90 -12.81 -2.72
CA ASN A 246 -6.35 -12.85 -2.56
C ASN A 246 -6.87 -14.26 -2.91
N VAL A 247 -7.66 -14.84 -2.00
CA VAL A 247 -8.36 -16.12 -2.21
C VAL A 247 -9.87 -15.94 -2.10
N GLY A 248 -10.62 -16.55 -3.03
CA GLY A 248 -11.99 -16.16 -3.37
C GLY A 248 -13.09 -17.20 -3.11
N ALA A 249 -12.74 -18.43 -2.72
CA ALA A 249 -13.73 -19.49 -2.67
C ALA A 249 -14.75 -19.34 -1.54
N ILE A 250 -14.41 -18.63 -0.46
CA ILE A 250 -15.27 -18.46 0.72
C ILE A 250 -16.49 -17.60 0.40
N ASP A 251 -16.33 -16.41 -0.18
CA ASP A 251 -17.44 -15.58 -0.66
C ASP A 251 -18.37 -16.37 -1.60
N MET A 252 -17.79 -17.00 -2.63
CA MET A 252 -18.57 -17.81 -3.57
C MET A 252 -19.32 -18.95 -2.86
N SER A 253 -18.71 -19.57 -1.86
CA SER A 253 -19.37 -20.64 -1.09
C SER A 253 -20.55 -20.09 -0.31
N GLY A 254 -20.43 -18.92 0.32
CA GLY A 254 -21.54 -18.25 1.00
C GLY A 254 -22.73 -17.95 0.08
N HIS A 255 -22.48 -17.43 -1.12
CA HIS A 255 -23.54 -17.13 -2.10
C HIS A 255 -24.21 -18.40 -2.68
N TYR A 256 -23.43 -19.43 -2.97
CA TYR A 256 -23.92 -20.57 -3.77
C TYR A 256 -24.20 -21.84 -2.98
N ARG A 257 -23.58 -22.01 -1.80
CA ARG A 257 -23.58 -23.23 -0.99
C ARG A 257 -24.02 -23.01 0.45
N ASP A 258 -24.69 -21.90 0.74
CA ASP A 258 -25.24 -21.56 2.07
C ASP A 258 -24.19 -21.46 3.20
N ASN A 259 -24.64 -21.23 4.44
CA ASN A 259 -23.76 -21.08 5.60
C ASN A 259 -22.95 -22.34 5.91
N TYR A 260 -23.46 -23.55 5.63
CA TYR A 260 -22.71 -24.79 5.85
C TYR A 260 -21.60 -24.94 4.81
N GLY A 261 -21.88 -24.61 3.54
CA GLY A 261 -20.84 -24.57 2.51
C GLY A 261 -19.79 -23.49 2.76
N TYR A 262 -20.20 -22.34 3.29
CA TYR A 262 -19.29 -21.28 3.72
C TYR A 262 -18.32 -21.78 4.81
N ILE A 263 -18.86 -22.37 5.89
CA ILE A 263 -18.06 -22.94 6.99
C ILE A 263 -17.10 -24.02 6.48
N ASP A 264 -17.58 -24.97 5.67
CA ASP A 264 -16.75 -26.02 5.07
C ASP A 264 -15.56 -25.45 4.26
N CYS A 265 -15.76 -24.31 3.59
CA CYS A 265 -14.71 -23.64 2.84
C CYS A 265 -13.72 -22.91 3.75
N VAL A 266 -14.19 -22.31 4.86
CA VAL A 266 -13.34 -21.71 5.89
C VAL A 266 -12.45 -22.76 6.56
N GLU A 267 -13.03 -23.89 6.98
CA GLU A 267 -12.28 -25.01 7.57
C GLU A 267 -11.27 -25.61 6.59
N SER A 268 -11.63 -25.68 5.30
CA SER A 268 -10.70 -26.16 4.27
C SER A 268 -9.54 -25.19 4.06
N LEU A 269 -9.79 -23.87 4.01
CA LEU A 269 -8.73 -22.87 3.93
C LEU A 269 -7.80 -22.96 5.15
N ASP A 270 -8.36 -23.01 6.36
CA ASP A 270 -7.61 -23.13 7.62
C ASP A 270 -6.55 -24.23 7.54
N SER A 271 -6.92 -25.41 7.03
CA SER A 271 -6.03 -26.57 6.90
C SER A 271 -4.80 -26.34 6.00
N GLU A 272 -4.83 -25.33 5.12
CA GLU A 272 -3.78 -25.01 4.15
C GLU A 272 -2.88 -23.84 4.57
N LEU A 273 -3.21 -23.09 5.63
CA LEU A 273 -2.53 -21.82 5.95
C LEU A 273 -1.15 -21.97 6.58
N LEU A 274 -0.94 -23.04 7.35
CA LEU A 274 0.25 -23.18 8.20
C LEU A 274 1.58 -23.16 7.43
N PRO A 275 1.73 -23.79 6.25
CA PRO A 275 2.94 -23.67 5.43
C PRO A 275 3.31 -22.23 5.06
N LEU A 276 2.33 -21.42 4.61
CA LEU A 276 2.58 -20.03 4.22
C LEU A 276 3.01 -19.18 5.42
N TYR A 277 2.31 -19.34 6.55
CA TYR A 277 2.66 -18.66 7.80
C TYR A 277 4.08 -19.02 8.27
N ASN A 278 4.46 -20.30 8.26
CA ASN A 278 5.80 -20.72 8.67
C ASN A 278 6.88 -20.18 7.74
N LEU A 279 6.64 -20.17 6.42
CA LEU A 279 7.56 -19.56 5.46
C LEU A 279 7.77 -18.07 5.74
N CYS A 280 6.71 -17.33 6.11
CA CYS A 280 6.84 -15.92 6.48
C CYS A 280 7.75 -15.76 7.70
N LYS A 281 7.50 -16.55 8.75
CA LYS A 281 8.30 -16.51 9.99
C LYS A 281 9.77 -16.88 9.75
N GLU A 282 10.03 -17.94 8.98
CA GLU A 282 11.39 -18.43 8.70
C GLU A 282 12.22 -17.45 7.86
N ASN A 283 11.56 -16.57 7.09
CA ASN A 283 12.20 -15.60 6.20
C ASN A 283 12.05 -14.15 6.69
N SER A 284 11.72 -13.94 7.96
CA SER A 284 11.56 -12.61 8.57
C SER A 284 10.60 -11.69 7.79
N LEU A 285 9.48 -12.25 7.32
CA LEU A 285 8.40 -11.50 6.67
C LEU A 285 7.26 -11.28 7.66
N ALA A 286 6.59 -10.13 7.54
CA ALA A 286 5.31 -9.96 8.19
C ALA A 286 4.26 -10.85 7.51
N PHE A 287 3.45 -11.56 8.30
CA PHE A 287 2.28 -12.29 7.81
C PHE A 287 1.03 -11.59 8.32
N ILE A 288 0.14 -11.21 7.41
CA ILE A 288 -1.13 -10.58 7.74
C ILE A 288 -2.26 -11.37 7.10
N LEU A 289 -3.24 -11.80 7.90
CA LEU A 289 -4.50 -12.39 7.44
C LEU A 289 -5.65 -11.41 7.69
N THR A 290 -6.36 -11.05 6.64
CA THR A 290 -7.54 -10.18 6.69
C THR A 290 -8.58 -10.56 5.63
N ALA A 291 -9.63 -9.76 5.50
CA ALA A 291 -10.65 -9.88 4.46
C ALA A 291 -11.04 -8.48 3.97
N ASP A 292 -11.59 -8.42 2.76
CA ASP A 292 -12.15 -7.22 2.14
C ASP A 292 -13.57 -6.90 2.65
N HIS A 293 -14.36 -7.92 2.95
CA HIS A 293 -15.61 -7.84 3.68
C HIS A 293 -15.95 -9.19 4.31
N GLY A 294 -17.00 -9.23 5.14
CA GLY A 294 -17.56 -10.47 5.67
C GLY A 294 -18.73 -11.00 4.84
N MET A 295 -19.42 -12.00 5.39
CA MET A 295 -20.58 -12.65 4.77
C MET A 295 -21.69 -12.83 5.81
N ALA A 296 -22.87 -12.29 5.52
CA ALA A 296 -24.03 -12.36 6.40
C ALA A 296 -25.11 -13.29 5.83
N PHE A 297 -25.85 -13.95 6.71
CA PHE A 297 -26.89 -14.92 6.34
C PHE A 297 -28.24 -14.50 6.89
N SER A 298 -29.30 -14.67 6.09
CA SER A 298 -30.65 -14.25 6.52
C SER A 298 -31.26 -15.15 7.61
N ALA A 299 -30.88 -16.43 7.61
CA ALA A 299 -31.30 -17.48 8.53
C ALA A 299 -30.29 -18.65 8.46
N ASP A 300 -30.39 -19.62 9.37
CA ASP A 300 -29.66 -20.89 9.25
C ASP A 300 -30.07 -21.66 7.97
N GLY A 301 -29.09 -22.25 7.29
CA GLY A 301 -29.27 -22.94 6.01
C GLY A 301 -29.54 -22.01 4.81
N SER A 302 -29.40 -20.68 4.98
CA SER A 302 -29.66 -19.72 3.92
C SER A 302 -28.41 -19.34 3.13
N LYS A 303 -28.61 -18.79 1.93
CA LYS A 303 -27.53 -18.19 1.14
C LYS A 303 -27.13 -16.85 1.72
N GLY A 304 -25.84 -16.57 1.65
CA GLY A 304 -25.25 -15.35 2.17
C GLY A 304 -25.45 -14.14 1.26
N GLY A 305 -25.11 -12.98 1.80
CA GLY A 305 -24.86 -11.76 1.05
C GLY A 305 -24.11 -10.74 1.91
N HIS A 306 -23.59 -9.71 1.25
CA HIS A 306 -22.73 -8.70 1.90
C HIS A 306 -23.07 -7.28 1.44
N GLN A 307 -23.39 -7.05 0.16
CA GLN A 307 -23.49 -5.70 -0.40
C GLN A 307 -24.89 -5.04 -0.30
N SER A 308 -25.98 -5.80 -0.35
CA SER A 308 -27.33 -5.19 -0.34
C SER A 308 -27.65 -4.55 1.00
N GLU A 309 -28.51 -3.54 1.03
CA GLU A 309 -28.93 -2.78 2.24
C GLU A 309 -29.25 -3.67 3.46
N LYS A 310 -29.88 -4.83 3.24
CA LYS A 310 -30.22 -5.77 4.33
C LYS A 310 -29.00 -6.47 4.98
N TYR A 311 -27.86 -6.54 4.29
CA TYR A 311 -26.66 -7.26 4.72
C TYR A 311 -25.53 -6.29 5.09
N SER A 312 -25.37 -5.18 4.37
CA SER A 312 -24.18 -4.31 4.43
C SER A 312 -23.93 -3.64 5.78
N VAL A 313 -24.91 -3.65 6.67
CA VAL A 313 -24.84 -3.05 8.01
C VAL A 313 -24.77 -4.09 9.13
N SER A 314 -24.72 -5.39 8.81
CA SER A 314 -24.63 -6.43 9.83
C SER A 314 -23.19 -6.63 10.29
N ASP A 315 -23.02 -7.07 11.52
CA ASP A 315 -21.71 -7.39 12.08
C ASP A 315 -21.01 -8.48 11.25
N GLU A 316 -21.75 -9.48 10.78
CA GLU A 316 -21.18 -10.56 9.97
C GLU A 316 -20.64 -10.09 8.60
N ALA A 317 -21.19 -9.01 8.03
CA ALA A 317 -20.73 -8.44 6.76
C ALA A 317 -19.60 -7.41 6.93
N GLN A 318 -19.55 -6.73 8.08
CA GLN A 318 -18.57 -5.67 8.33
C GLN A 318 -17.36 -6.16 9.12
N MET A 319 -17.54 -7.00 10.14
CA MET A 319 -16.47 -7.41 11.04
C MET A 319 -15.63 -8.50 10.37
N VAL A 320 -14.43 -8.11 9.95
CA VAL A 320 -13.48 -8.93 9.22
C VAL A 320 -12.27 -9.27 10.09
N PRO A 321 -11.58 -10.39 9.84
CA PRO A 321 -10.39 -10.69 10.62
C PRO A 321 -9.26 -9.70 10.33
N PHE A 322 -8.40 -9.54 11.31
CA PHE A 322 -7.08 -8.94 11.20
C PHE A 322 -6.19 -9.67 12.20
N ILE A 323 -5.29 -10.51 11.66
CA ILE A 323 -4.27 -11.23 12.41
C ILE A 323 -2.92 -10.87 11.81
N ALA A 324 -2.02 -10.30 12.59
CA ALA A 324 -0.70 -9.87 12.13
C ALA A 324 0.42 -10.50 12.97
N HIS A 325 1.41 -11.05 12.28
CA HIS A 325 2.62 -11.60 12.87
C HIS A 325 3.85 -10.94 12.25
N ALA A 326 4.76 -10.48 13.10
CA ALA A 326 6.12 -10.08 12.77
C ALA A 326 6.96 -10.18 14.05
N GLN A 327 8.29 -10.08 13.93
CA GLN A 327 9.18 -10.28 15.07
C GLN A 327 8.96 -9.27 16.21
N ASP A 328 8.63 -8.02 15.88
CA ASP A 328 8.39 -6.93 16.86
C ASP A 328 6.92 -6.75 17.24
N ILE A 329 6.01 -7.59 16.72
CA ILE A 329 4.60 -7.52 17.07
C ILE A 329 4.36 -8.29 18.37
N GLU A 330 3.75 -7.63 19.34
CA GLU A 330 3.30 -8.28 20.57
C GLU A 330 2.09 -9.18 20.30
N SER A 331 2.19 -10.45 20.71
CA SER A 331 1.08 -11.40 20.58
C SER A 331 -0.05 -11.08 21.56
N GLY A 332 -1.30 -11.11 21.10
CA GLY A 332 -2.45 -10.91 21.97
C GLY A 332 -3.71 -10.46 21.24
N VAL A 333 -4.82 -10.44 21.97
CA VAL A 333 -6.09 -9.92 21.46
C VAL A 333 -6.20 -8.43 21.79
N ILE A 334 -6.28 -7.62 20.75
CA ILE A 334 -6.42 -6.17 20.83
C ILE A 334 -7.90 -5.82 20.77
N ARG A 335 -8.34 -4.99 21.73
CA ARG A 335 -9.72 -4.50 21.84
C ARG A 335 -9.76 -3.00 21.54
N GLY A 336 -10.82 -2.57 20.91
CA GLY A 336 -11.02 -1.22 20.40
C GLY A 336 -11.84 -1.30 19.11
N GLU A 337 -12.39 -0.19 18.67
CA GLU A 337 -13.09 -0.09 17.39
C GLU A 337 -12.08 0.38 16.35
N PHE A 338 -11.85 -0.43 15.33
CA PHE A 338 -10.90 -0.14 14.25
C PHE A 338 -11.57 -0.36 12.89
N GLY A 339 -11.15 0.40 11.89
CA GLY A 339 -11.68 0.33 10.52
C GLY A 339 -10.66 -0.23 9.54
N GLN A 340 -11.10 -0.80 8.42
CA GLN A 340 -10.20 -1.23 7.35
C GLN A 340 -9.32 -0.10 6.81
N GLU A 341 -9.75 1.15 6.91
CA GLU A 341 -8.95 2.32 6.57
C GLU A 341 -7.65 2.42 7.40
N ASP A 342 -7.62 1.82 8.59
CA ASP A 342 -6.45 1.75 9.46
C ASP A 342 -5.41 0.73 8.96
N PHE A 343 -5.76 -0.14 7.99
CA PHE A 343 -4.89 -1.19 7.47
C PHE A 343 -3.61 -0.63 6.86
N ALA A 344 -3.73 0.27 5.87
CA ALA A 344 -2.59 0.81 5.13
C ALA A 344 -1.53 1.45 6.05
N PRO A 345 -1.88 2.41 6.94
CA PRO A 345 -0.90 2.97 7.86
C PRO A 345 -0.37 1.94 8.88
N THR A 346 -1.17 0.94 9.26
CA THR A 346 -0.70 -0.15 10.13
C THR A 346 0.33 -1.03 9.45
N LEU A 347 0.10 -1.45 8.20
CA LEU A 347 1.03 -2.26 7.43
C LEU A 347 2.36 -1.53 7.21
N LEU A 348 2.30 -0.23 6.89
CA LEU A 348 3.51 0.60 6.72
C LEU A 348 4.28 0.74 8.04
N GLY A 349 3.57 0.91 9.17
CA GLY A 349 4.19 0.90 10.51
C GLY A 349 4.85 -0.43 10.88
N ILE A 350 4.25 -1.57 10.54
CA ILE A 350 4.89 -2.91 10.71
C ILE A 350 6.19 -3.01 9.91
N LEU A 351 6.28 -2.31 8.78
CA LEU A 351 7.46 -2.27 7.90
C LEU A 351 8.43 -1.14 8.25
N ASP A 352 8.21 -0.42 9.36
CA ASP A 352 8.99 0.74 9.79
C ASP A 352 9.08 1.87 8.74
N ILE A 353 7.99 2.09 8.01
CA ILE A 353 7.86 3.14 6.98
C ILE A 353 6.91 4.23 7.49
N PRO A 354 7.41 5.41 7.91
CA PRO A 354 6.55 6.48 8.43
C PRO A 354 5.71 7.22 7.37
N ASP A 355 6.11 7.12 6.09
CA ASP A 355 5.38 7.71 4.98
C ASP A 355 3.97 7.09 4.88
N ARG A 356 3.00 7.85 4.39
CA ARG A 356 1.60 7.40 4.28
C ARG A 356 0.99 7.78 2.93
N PRO A 357 -0.02 7.04 2.45
CA PRO A 357 -0.78 7.45 1.27
C PRO A 357 -1.36 8.86 1.44
N ARG A 358 -1.33 9.64 0.37
CA ARG A 358 -1.67 11.07 0.36
C ARG A 358 -3.07 11.38 0.89
N PHE A 359 -4.03 10.49 0.66
CA PHE A 359 -5.42 10.68 1.03
C PHE A 359 -5.90 9.72 2.12
N VAL A 360 -4.96 9.12 2.86
CA VAL A 360 -5.27 8.27 4.00
C VAL A 360 -6.16 9.01 5.00
N LYS A 361 -7.16 8.32 5.55
CA LYS A 361 -7.99 8.81 6.67
C LYS A 361 -7.87 7.93 7.90
N GLY A 362 -7.55 6.65 7.73
CA GLY A 362 -7.28 5.76 8.85
C GLY A 362 -6.00 6.13 9.59
N GLU A 363 -5.88 5.59 10.80
CA GLU A 363 -4.75 5.78 11.69
C GLU A 363 -3.98 4.47 11.86
N GLN A 364 -2.67 4.56 12.13
CA GLN A 364 -1.88 3.38 12.44
C GLN A 364 -2.34 2.79 13.77
N ILE A 365 -2.67 1.51 13.76
CA ILE A 365 -2.83 0.70 14.96
C ILE A 365 -1.44 0.31 15.41
N LEU A 366 -1.02 0.77 16.58
CA LEU A 366 0.33 0.51 17.07
C LEU A 366 0.46 -0.95 17.53
N LEU A 367 1.00 -1.79 16.66
CA LEU A 367 1.24 -3.22 16.94
C LEU A 367 2.69 -3.50 17.34
N THR A 368 3.60 -2.63 16.91
CA THR A 368 5.02 -2.65 17.26
C THR A 368 5.20 -1.91 18.58
N GLY A 369 6.08 -2.40 19.47
CA GLY A 369 6.36 -1.76 20.76
C GLY A 369 7.08 -0.40 20.66
N HIS A 370 7.18 0.17 19.46
CA HIS A 370 7.93 1.37 19.11
C HIS A 370 7.25 2.15 17.99
N VAL A 371 7.66 3.42 17.85
CA VAL A 371 7.26 4.33 16.77
C VAL A 371 8.48 4.89 16.05
N ASN A 372 8.30 5.29 14.80
CA ASN A 372 9.35 5.84 13.95
C ASN A 372 9.06 7.29 13.56
N LEU A 373 10.12 8.09 13.41
CA LEU A 373 9.98 9.50 13.03
C LEU A 373 10.87 9.82 11.83
N LYS A 374 10.25 10.15 10.71
CA LYS A 374 10.94 10.76 9.56
C LYS A 374 10.94 12.27 9.71
N VAL A 375 12.09 12.90 9.54
CA VAL A 375 12.26 14.36 9.58
C VAL A 375 12.76 14.85 8.22
N GLU A 376 12.02 15.76 7.61
CA GLU A 376 12.35 16.34 6.31
C GLU A 376 12.73 17.80 6.46
N LEU A 377 13.88 18.18 5.90
CA LEU A 377 14.40 19.53 5.90
C LEU A 377 14.34 20.12 4.49
N PRO A 378 14.11 21.44 4.34
CA PRO A 378 14.07 22.09 3.03
C PRO A 378 15.44 22.12 2.31
N LYS A 379 16.52 21.79 3.01
CA LYS A 379 17.91 21.71 2.54
C LYS A 379 18.74 20.93 3.55
N LYS A 380 19.93 20.49 3.14
CA LYS A 380 20.86 19.78 4.02
C LYS A 380 21.14 20.55 5.31
N GLY A 381 21.02 19.86 6.44
CA GLY A 381 21.16 20.40 7.77
C GLY A 381 21.52 19.31 8.77
N SER A 382 21.25 19.57 10.04
CA SER A 382 21.35 18.59 11.12
C SER A 382 20.10 18.58 11.98
N VAL A 383 19.79 17.45 12.56
CA VAL A 383 18.65 17.25 13.46
C VAL A 383 19.14 16.71 14.80
N GLU A 384 18.68 17.32 15.88
CA GLU A 384 18.76 16.76 17.24
C GLU A 384 17.37 16.29 17.67
N LEU A 385 17.30 15.06 18.16
CA LEU A 385 16.12 14.51 18.80
C LEU A 385 16.33 14.49 20.31
N ARG A 386 15.40 15.10 21.06
CA ARG A 386 15.45 15.23 22.51
C ARG A 386 14.18 14.71 23.15
N ARG A 387 14.30 14.16 24.37
CA ARG A 387 13.19 13.76 25.22
C ARG A 387 13.47 14.22 26.64
N ASN A 388 12.52 14.85 27.30
CA ASN A 388 12.66 15.38 28.67
C ASN A 388 13.93 16.25 28.87
N GLY A 389 14.28 17.05 27.86
CA GLY A 389 15.47 17.91 27.83
C GLY A 389 16.80 17.20 27.57
N GLN A 390 16.83 15.86 27.54
CA GLN A 390 18.01 15.06 27.23
C GLN A 390 18.14 14.81 25.73
N LEU A 391 19.36 14.85 25.21
CA LEU A 391 19.66 14.47 23.83
C LEU A 391 19.57 12.94 23.71
N ILE A 392 18.71 12.49 22.81
CA ILE A 392 18.52 11.07 22.48
C ILE A 392 19.42 10.70 21.32
N SER A 393 19.37 11.48 20.23
CA SER A 393 20.22 11.29 19.07
C SER A 393 20.45 12.60 18.32
N SER A 394 21.51 12.64 17.52
CA SER A 394 21.83 13.76 16.63
C SER A 394 22.46 13.24 15.35
N SER A 395 22.00 13.73 14.21
CA SER A 395 22.55 13.42 12.89
C SER A 395 22.59 14.66 12.01
N GLY A 396 23.39 14.64 10.95
CA GLY A 396 23.47 15.81 10.07
C GLY A 396 24.16 15.58 8.74
N ASN A 397 24.27 16.68 7.99
CA ASN A 397 24.71 16.75 6.61
C ASN A 397 23.73 16.12 5.60
N ASP A 398 22.44 16.07 5.95
CA ASP A 398 21.38 15.60 5.06
C ASP A 398 20.09 16.39 5.16
N ASP A 399 19.18 16.16 4.21
CA ASP A 399 17.86 16.76 4.15
C ASP A 399 16.73 15.82 4.57
N GLN A 400 17.01 14.53 4.77
CA GLN A 400 16.05 13.57 5.31
C GLN A 400 16.71 12.69 6.39
N PHE A 401 16.01 12.48 7.50
CA PHE A 401 16.45 11.66 8.62
C PHE A 401 15.33 10.71 9.05
N LEU A 402 15.64 9.44 9.27
CA LEU A 402 14.69 8.45 9.81
C LEU A 402 15.18 7.96 11.17
N PHE A 403 14.46 8.31 12.23
CA PHE A 403 14.73 7.83 13.58
C PHE A 403 13.88 6.59 13.86
N LEU A 404 14.54 5.45 14.09
CA LEU A 404 13.91 4.16 14.29
C LEU A 404 13.87 3.77 15.78
N GLY A 405 12.79 3.10 16.18
CA GLY A 405 12.68 2.46 17.49
C GLY A 405 12.44 3.43 18.66
N LEU A 406 11.68 4.52 18.46
CA LEU A 406 11.37 5.45 19.53
C LEU A 406 10.27 4.90 20.45
N ASP A 407 10.35 5.19 21.75
CA ASP A 407 9.22 4.93 22.65
C ASP A 407 8.06 5.89 22.29
N PRO A 408 6.78 5.46 22.36
CA PRO A 408 5.63 6.35 22.14
C PRO A 408 5.53 7.44 23.23
N ASP A 409 6.05 8.63 22.95
CA ASP A 409 6.20 9.73 23.92
C ASP A 409 6.32 11.10 23.22
N SER A 410 6.49 12.16 24.00
CA SER A 410 6.79 13.50 23.53
C SER A 410 8.29 13.70 23.25
N TYR A 411 8.59 14.22 22.08
CA TYR A 411 9.93 14.56 21.63
C TYR A 411 10.03 16.00 21.18
N ILE A 412 11.22 16.56 21.33
CA ILE A 412 11.60 17.85 20.77
C ILE A 412 12.59 17.59 19.64
N VAL A 413 12.25 18.07 18.44
CA VAL A 413 13.09 17.98 17.25
C VAL A 413 13.67 19.36 16.97
N LYS A 414 14.99 19.51 17.07
CA LYS A 414 15.71 20.74 16.70
C LYS A 414 16.40 20.51 15.36
N ALA A 415 16.08 21.34 14.37
CA ALA A 415 16.70 21.33 13.05
C ALA A 415 17.61 22.56 12.90
N VAL A 416 18.86 22.33 12.51
CA VAL A 416 19.83 23.39 12.17
C VAL A 416 20.09 23.35 10.68
N LEU A 417 19.70 24.40 9.98
CA LEU A 417 19.82 24.46 8.53
C LEU A 417 21.16 25.11 8.12
N ASN A 418 21.87 24.48 7.17
CA ASN A 418 23.10 25.06 6.59
C ASN A 418 22.74 26.24 5.66
N SER A 419 22.47 27.40 6.24
CA SER A 419 22.25 28.66 5.52
C SER A 419 23.58 29.43 5.47
N GLY A 420 24.05 29.75 4.26
CA GLY A 420 25.42 30.23 4.01
C GLY A 420 25.88 31.48 4.77
N ASN A 421 24.99 32.21 5.45
CA ASN A 421 25.33 33.41 6.22
C ASN A 421 25.02 33.32 7.73
N SER A 422 24.22 32.34 8.18
CA SER A 422 23.97 32.05 9.60
C SER A 422 23.16 30.74 9.74
N PRO A 423 23.45 29.85 10.70
CA PRO A 423 22.58 28.70 10.96
C PRO A 423 21.19 29.21 11.37
N GLU A 424 20.16 28.69 10.68
CA GLU A 424 18.77 28.91 11.05
C GLU A 424 18.34 27.71 11.88
N GLU A 425 18.00 27.94 13.14
CA GLU A 425 17.53 26.91 14.05
C GLU A 425 16.00 26.94 14.11
N LYS A 426 15.38 25.79 13.90
CA LYS A 426 13.94 25.57 14.08
C LYS A 426 13.74 24.46 15.10
N GLU A 427 12.69 24.56 15.88
CA GLU A 427 12.35 23.57 16.90
C GLU A 427 10.86 23.27 16.83
N LYS A 428 10.51 21.99 16.91
CA LYS A 428 9.12 21.52 16.99
C LYS A 428 9.01 20.47 18.09
N GLU A 429 7.95 20.57 18.89
CA GLU A 429 7.54 19.50 19.79
C GLU A 429 6.58 18.59 19.04
N VAL A 430 6.79 17.28 19.15
CA VAL A 430 5.95 16.25 18.53
C VAL A 430 5.61 15.21 19.56
N TYR A 431 4.37 14.75 19.55
CA TYR A 431 3.93 13.66 20.40
C TYR A 431 3.66 12.43 19.53
N LEU A 432 4.49 11.41 19.68
CA LEU A 432 4.48 10.24 18.82
C LEU A 432 3.64 9.13 19.45
N ARG A 433 2.42 8.95 18.92
CA ARG A 433 1.56 7.79 19.21
C ARG A 433 1.61 6.72 18.11
N ALA A 434 2.16 7.10 16.97
CA ALA A 434 2.28 6.32 15.74
C ALA A 434 3.46 6.88 14.96
N ASP A 435 3.86 6.17 13.91
CA ASP A 435 4.90 6.62 13.00
C ASP A 435 4.48 7.93 12.33
N SER A 436 5.44 8.85 12.17
CA SER A 436 5.13 10.20 11.74
C SER A 436 6.22 10.79 10.84
N VAL A 437 5.80 11.72 9.99
CA VAL A 437 6.67 12.54 9.14
C VAL A 437 6.58 13.99 9.62
N LEU A 438 7.73 14.58 9.97
CA LEU A 438 7.87 15.95 10.41
C LEU A 438 8.60 16.78 9.34
N ASP A 439 7.84 17.60 8.62
CA ASP A 439 8.39 18.50 7.59
C ASP A 439 8.70 19.90 8.16
N PHE A 440 9.93 20.38 7.93
CA PHE A 440 10.41 21.73 8.25
C PHE A 440 10.37 22.71 7.06
N SER A 441 9.92 22.25 5.90
CA SER A 441 9.80 23.02 4.65
C SER A 441 8.58 23.94 4.64
N ASN A 442 7.51 23.55 5.33
CA ASN A 442 6.30 24.35 5.48
C ASN A 442 6.42 25.32 6.67
N ASN A 443 6.27 26.63 6.41
CA ASN A 443 5.95 27.60 7.45
C ASN A 443 4.53 27.32 7.92
N GLU A 444 4.35 26.95 9.18
CA GLU A 444 3.06 26.51 9.74
C GLU A 444 1.91 27.49 9.41
N ALA A 445 0.91 26.97 8.70
CA ALA A 445 -0.45 27.36 8.97
C ALA A 445 -0.78 26.82 10.36
N LYS A 446 -1.28 27.70 11.24
CA LYS A 446 -1.61 27.41 12.62
C LYS A 446 -2.45 26.13 12.73
N THR A 447 -2.07 25.30 13.69
CA THR A 447 -2.89 24.26 14.30
C THR A 447 -4.28 24.81 14.62
N ASP A 448 -5.31 24.31 13.94
CA ASP A 448 -6.68 24.41 14.44
C ASP A 448 -6.86 23.31 15.49
N GLU A 449 -6.89 23.73 16.75
CA GLU A 449 -7.37 22.92 17.86
C GLU A 449 -8.84 22.53 17.59
N SER A 450 -9.09 21.24 17.39
CA SER A 450 -10.44 20.70 17.28
C SER A 450 -11.11 20.64 18.66
N GLU A 451 -11.76 21.72 19.07
CA GLU A 451 -12.80 21.65 20.10
C GLU A 451 -14.14 21.27 19.45
N TYR A 452 -14.61 20.06 19.80
CA TYR A 452 -15.93 19.55 19.44
C TYR A 452 -16.94 19.98 20.51
N SER A 453 -18.04 20.63 20.12
CA SER A 453 -19.40 20.50 20.72
C SER A 453 -20.44 21.44 20.06
N PRO A 454 -21.76 21.15 20.15
CA PRO A 454 -22.58 20.95 18.95
C PRO A 454 -23.71 21.98 18.69
N ALA A 455 -24.30 21.81 17.49
CA ALA A 455 -25.65 22.20 17.04
C ALA A 455 -25.92 23.68 16.69
N GLU A 456 -26.20 23.95 15.41
CA GLU A 456 -27.58 24.07 14.90
C GLU A 456 -27.58 24.40 13.39
N ALA A 457 -28.42 23.68 12.65
CA ALA A 457 -28.63 23.83 11.23
C ALA A 457 -29.57 25.00 10.92
N ILE A 458 -29.14 25.94 10.08
CA ILE A 458 -30.05 26.74 9.25
C ILE A 458 -29.42 26.90 7.85
N GLU A 459 -30.03 26.22 6.88
CA GLU A 459 -29.85 26.46 5.45
C GLU A 459 -30.19 27.91 5.08
N LYS A 460 -29.37 28.52 4.21
CA LYS A 460 -29.86 29.45 3.18
C LYS A 460 -28.93 29.50 1.98
N THR A 461 -29.57 29.45 0.82
CA THR A 461 -29.07 29.23 -0.53
C THR A 461 -28.60 30.49 -1.26
N SER A 462 -27.72 30.25 -2.25
CA SER A 462 -27.38 31.06 -3.44
C SER A 462 -26.49 32.29 -3.20
N SER A 463 -25.37 32.48 -3.89
CA SER A 463 -25.31 32.71 -5.33
C SER A 463 -23.83 32.83 -5.75
N ALA A 464 -23.52 32.31 -6.93
CA ALA A 464 -22.22 32.43 -7.57
C ALA A 464 -21.95 33.89 -7.96
N SER A 465 -20.77 34.39 -7.61
CA SER A 465 -20.18 35.54 -8.29
C SER A 465 -18.73 35.23 -8.67
N ILE A 466 -18.51 35.32 -9.97
CA ILE A 466 -17.26 35.14 -10.70
C ILE A 466 -16.63 36.54 -10.82
N LEU A 467 -15.31 36.61 -10.60
CA LEU A 467 -14.34 37.69 -10.89
C LEU A 467 -13.90 38.63 -9.75
N GLY A 468 -12.58 38.65 -9.57
CA GLY A 468 -11.78 39.64 -8.83
C GLY A 468 -10.68 38.91 -8.06
N GLY A 469 -9.49 38.67 -8.59
CA GLY A 469 -8.55 39.64 -9.16
C GLY A 469 -7.32 39.67 -8.24
N GLY A 470 -6.36 38.77 -8.48
CA GLY A 470 -5.16 38.63 -7.65
C GLY A 470 -3.92 38.26 -8.47
N SER A 471 -3.06 39.26 -8.65
CA SER A 471 -1.61 39.22 -8.93
C SER A 471 -0.99 37.97 -9.60
N ILE A 472 -0.67 38.08 -10.90
CA ILE A 472 0.16 37.11 -11.67
C ILE A 472 1.65 37.50 -11.57
N PHE A 473 2.18 37.70 -10.37
CA PHE A 473 3.62 37.95 -10.16
C PHE A 473 4.11 37.34 -8.84
N ASP A 474 3.89 36.04 -8.65
CA ASP A 474 4.71 35.27 -7.70
C ASP A 474 4.73 33.76 -8.04
N ARG A 475 5.10 33.43 -9.28
CA ARG A 475 5.35 32.04 -9.69
C ARG A 475 6.83 31.85 -9.96
N SER A 476 7.38 30.85 -9.25
CA SER A 476 8.79 30.50 -9.19
C SER A 476 9.48 30.51 -10.57
N SER A 477 10.69 31.08 -10.60
CA SER A 477 11.53 31.19 -11.80
C SER A 477 11.81 29.85 -12.50
N LYS A 478 11.64 28.72 -11.79
CA LYS A 478 11.81 27.36 -12.30
C LYS A 478 10.75 26.98 -13.36
N HIS A 479 9.49 27.38 -13.17
CA HIS A 479 8.44 27.10 -14.16
C HIS A 479 8.58 27.97 -15.41
N LEU A 480 9.04 29.22 -15.25
CA LEU A 480 9.29 30.12 -16.38
C LEU A 480 10.39 29.57 -17.30
N ILE A 481 11.46 29.01 -16.71
CA ILE A 481 12.55 28.35 -17.45
C ILE A 481 12.05 27.10 -18.18
N GLY A 482 11.21 26.29 -17.53
CA GLY A 482 10.60 25.10 -18.15
C GLY A 482 9.73 25.44 -19.36
N TYR A 483 8.85 26.45 -19.24
CA TYR A 483 8.03 26.90 -20.37
C TYR A 483 8.85 27.51 -21.51
N LEU A 484 9.96 28.18 -21.19
CA LEU A 484 10.86 28.75 -22.19
C LEU A 484 11.65 27.67 -22.95
N LEU A 485 12.02 26.58 -22.28
CA LEU A 485 12.63 25.38 -22.88
C LEU A 485 11.66 24.63 -23.79
N ILE A 486 10.42 24.41 -23.34
CA ILE A 486 9.37 23.79 -24.17
C ILE A 486 9.07 24.67 -25.40
N GLY A 487 8.96 25.98 -25.20
CA GLY A 487 8.73 26.92 -26.30
C GLY A 487 9.86 26.92 -27.34
N THR A 488 11.11 26.86 -26.90
CA THR A 488 12.28 26.82 -27.80
C THR A 488 12.42 25.48 -28.54
N MET A 489 12.13 24.35 -27.88
CA MET A 489 12.10 23.02 -28.52
C MET A 489 11.01 22.94 -29.60
N ASN A 490 9.80 23.42 -29.30
CA ASN A 490 8.70 23.44 -30.26
C ASN A 490 9.00 24.36 -31.46
N LEU A 491 9.63 25.51 -31.23
CA LEU A 491 10.01 26.43 -32.30
C LEU A 491 11.12 25.84 -33.20
N ALA A 492 12.08 25.12 -32.62
CA ALA A 492 13.12 24.42 -33.37
C ALA A 492 12.54 23.26 -34.20
N GLY A 493 11.61 22.49 -33.63
CA GLY A 493 10.87 21.45 -34.35
C GLY A 493 10.08 22.00 -35.55
N LEU A 494 9.38 23.12 -35.36
CA LEU A 494 8.63 23.80 -36.42
C LEU A 494 9.55 24.28 -37.56
N PHE A 495 10.74 24.78 -37.22
CA PHE A 495 11.74 25.23 -38.20
C PHE A 495 12.31 24.07 -39.02
N PHE A 496 12.50 22.89 -38.40
CA PHE A 496 12.89 21.67 -39.11
C PHE A 496 11.80 21.18 -40.07
N ILE A 497 10.54 21.18 -39.63
CA ILE A 497 9.38 20.82 -40.46
C ILE A 497 9.29 21.77 -41.66
N MET A 498 9.37 23.09 -41.44
CA MET A 498 9.37 24.09 -42.54
C MET A 498 10.53 23.93 -43.51
N LYS A 499 11.70 23.46 -43.04
CA LYS A 499 12.88 23.25 -43.89
C LYS A 499 12.79 21.95 -44.71
N ILE A 500 12.10 20.94 -44.20
CA ILE A 500 11.78 19.70 -44.91
C ILE A 500 10.69 19.97 -45.97
N MET A 501 9.64 20.72 -45.61
CA MET A 501 8.53 21.08 -46.52
C MET A 501 8.92 22.03 -47.66
N LYS A 502 10.10 22.68 -47.59
CA LYS A 502 10.63 23.54 -48.67
C LYS A 502 11.45 22.78 -49.72
N LYS A 503 11.56 21.45 -49.60
CA LYS A 503 12.40 20.61 -50.44
C LYS A 503 11.64 19.72 -51.43
N ASP A 504 10.33 19.94 -51.57
CA ASP A 504 9.49 19.41 -52.65
C ASP A 504 9.07 20.54 -53.60
#